data_AF-A4AUT9-F1
#
_entry.id   AF-A4AUT9-F1
#
_cell.length_a   1.000
_cell.length_b   1.000
_cell.length_c   1.000
_cell.angle_alpha   90.00
_cell.angle_beta   90.00
_cell.angle_gamma   90.00
#
_symmetry.space_group_name_H-M   'P 1'
#
loop_
_entity.id
_entity.type
_entity.pdbx_description
1 polymer ?
#
loop_
_entity_poly.entity_id
_entity_poly.type
_entity_poly.pdbx_seq_one_letter_code
_entity_poly.pdbx_strand_id
1 'polypeptide(L)' 'MYPYHNRIKQRINNNELINYEYVQKYKNISPCLLLYFSTEPKIRPIREHRFEEYERILKVSK' A
#
# COMPACT_ATOMS: atom_id res chain seq x y z
N MET A 1 -17.47 7.40 6.55
CA MET A 1 -15.99 7.36 6.72
C MET A 1 -15.39 6.73 5.47
N TYR A 2 -14.64 7.47 4.65
CA TYR A 2 -14.10 6.97 3.38
C TYR A 2 -13.00 5.94 3.65
N PRO A 3 -13.19 4.64 3.35
CA PRO A 3 -12.24 3.64 3.80
C PRO A 3 -11.11 3.51 2.77
N TYR A 4 -10.15 4.44 2.84
CA TYR A 4 -8.94 4.45 2.02
C TYR A 4 -8.25 3.08 1.99
N HIS A 5 -8.08 2.47 3.16
CA HIS A 5 -7.45 1.16 3.29
C HIS A 5 -8.29 0.02 2.70
N ASN A 6 -9.62 0.05 2.80
CA ASN A 6 -10.46 -1.01 2.23
C ASN A 6 -10.33 -1.05 0.71
N ARG A 7 -10.29 0.11 0.05
CA ARG A 7 -10.10 0.18 -1.40
C ARG A 7 -8.71 -0.33 -1.80
N ILE A 8 -7.68 -0.07 -1.01
CA ILE A 8 -6.33 -0.59 -1.28
C ILE A 8 -6.32 -2.12 -1.14
N LYS A 9 -6.90 -2.66 -0.07
CA LYS A 9 -7.00 -4.12 0.14
C LYS A 9 -7.76 -4.79 -1.00
N GLN A 10 -8.88 -4.21 -1.43
CA GLN A 10 -9.63 -4.71 -2.59
C GLN A 10 -8.75 -4.76 -3.84
N ARG A 11 -7.98 -3.72 -4.13
CA ARG A 11 -7.08 -3.69 -5.30
C ARG A 11 -5.95 -4.71 -5.21
N ILE A 12 -5.40 -4.94 -4.01
CA ILE A 12 -4.41 -6.01 -3.79
C ILE A 12 -5.05 -7.37 -4.10
N ASN A 13 -6.26 -7.62 -3.58
CA ASN A 13 -6.99 -8.86 -3.84
C ASN A 13 -7.38 -9.03 -5.32
N ASN A 14 -7.56 -7.93 -6.06
CA ASN A 14 -7.81 -7.92 -7.50
C ASN A 14 -6.54 -8.14 -8.34
N ASN A 15 -5.39 -8.45 -7.72
CA ASN A 15 -4.08 -8.56 -8.39
C ASN A 15 -3.66 -7.29 -9.15
N GLU A 16 -4.13 -6.13 -8.72
CA GLU A 16 -3.72 -4.85 -9.31
C GLU A 16 -2.37 -4.36 -8.74
N LEU A 17 -1.91 -4.92 -7.62
CA LEU A 17 -0.64 -4.57 -7.01
C LEU A 17 0.52 -5.15 -7.83
N ILE A 18 1.37 -4.26 -8.36
CA ILE A 18 2.56 -4.64 -9.14
C ILE A 18 3.77 -4.81 -8.23
N ASN A 19 3.98 -3.87 -7.31
CA ASN A 19 5.17 -3.85 -6.46
C ASN A 19 4.93 -3.01 -5.21
N TYR A 20 5.85 -3.08 -4.24
CA TYR A 20 5.90 -2.17 -3.10
C TYR A 20 7.34 -1.87 -2.68
N GLU A 21 7.56 -0.71 -2.08
CA GLU A 21 8.87 -0.33 -1.54
C GLU A 21 8.74 0.45 -0.23
N TYR A 22 9.73 0.30 0.65
CA TYR A 22 9.86 1.12 1.85
C TYR A 22 10.81 2.27 1.55
N VAL A 23 10.31 3.50 1.66
CA VAL A 23 11.09 4.72 1.49
C VAL A 23 11.16 5.48 2.81
N GLN A 24 12.30 6.12 3.06
CA GLN A 24 12.47 6.94 4.26
C GLN A 24 11.49 8.11 4.26
N LYS A 25 11.29 8.76 3.11
CA LYS A 25 10.39 9.90 3.01
C LYS A 25 9.69 9.94 1.66
N TYR A 26 8.38 10.13 1.68
CA TYR A 26 7.57 10.43 0.50
C TYR A 26 6.66 11.62 0.80
N LYS A 27 6.89 12.74 0.11
CA LYS A 27 6.23 14.03 0.39
C LYS A 27 6.41 14.41 1.88
N ASN A 28 5.30 14.47 2.62
CA ASN A 28 5.25 14.81 4.05
C ASN A 28 5.07 13.56 4.94
N ILE A 29 5.32 12.35 4.41
CA ILE A 29 5.18 11.08 5.14
C ILE A 29 6.57 10.45 5.27
N SER A 30 6.93 10.08 6.50
CA SER A 30 8.20 9.43 6.85
C SER A 30 7.99 8.63 8.15
N PRO A 31 8.36 7.34 8.22
CA PRO A 31 8.68 6.46 7.09
C PRO A 31 7.42 6.08 6.29
N CYS A 32 7.59 5.70 5.01
CA CYS A 32 6.49 5.45 4.09
C CYS A 32 6.66 4.14 3.32
N LEU A 33 5.60 3.34 3.28
CA LEU A 33 5.49 2.17 2.40
C LEU A 33 4.70 2.60 1.17
N LEU A 34 5.33 2.59 0.01
CA LEU A 34 4.70 2.91 -1.27
C LEU A 34 4.22 1.63 -1.93
N LEU A 35 2.93 1.59 -2.28
CA LEU A 35 2.33 0.52 -3.06
C LEU A 35 2.15 1.00 -4.50
N TYR A 36 2.62 0.19 -5.45
CA TYR A 36 2.49 0.42 -6.89
C TYR A 36 1.38 -0.46 -7.47
N PHE A 37 0.45 0.16 -8.17
CA PHE A 37 -0.69 -0.49 -8.81
C PHE A 37 -0.65 -0.29 -10.33
N SER A 38 -1.25 -1.24 -11.06
CA SER A 38 -1.43 -1.19 -12.51
C SER A 38 -2.48 -0.17 -12.96
N THR A 39 -3.46 0.11 -12.10
CA THR A 39 -4.58 1.03 -12.36
C THR A 39 -4.39 2.37 -11.66
N GLU A 40 -5.11 3.40 -12.09
CA GLU A 40 -5.09 4.68 -11.38
C GLU A 40 -5.93 4.65 -10.09
N PRO A 41 -5.45 5.28 -9.00
CA PRO A 41 -4.14 5.89 -8.87
C PRO A 41 -3.03 4.85 -8.64
N LYS A 42 -1.94 5.02 -9.37
CA LYS A 42 -0.82 4.06 -9.41
C LYS A 42 -0.05 3.95 -8.10
N ILE A 43 0.02 5.01 -7.31
CA ILE A 43 0.82 5.04 -6.09
C ILE A 43 -0.07 5.26 -4.87
N ARG A 44 0.08 4.40 -3.86
CA ARG A 44 -0.62 4.54 -2.58
C ARG A 44 0.39 4.53 -1.42
N PRO A 45 0.62 5.68 -0.76
CA PRO A 45 1.44 5.72 0.44
C PRO A 45 0.69 5.16 1.65
N ILE A 46 1.40 4.36 2.43
CA ILE A 46 0.98 3.80 3.72
C ILE A 46 1.95 4.33 4.79
N ARG A 47 1.41 4.67 5.96
CA ARG A 47 2.19 5.18 7.10
C ARG A 47 2.67 4.03 7.98
N GLU A 48 3.76 4.25 8.70
CA GLU A 48 4.43 3.26 9.56
C GLU A 48 3.51 2.46 10.48
N HIS A 49 2.59 3.13 11.18
CA HIS A 49 1.66 2.46 12.11
C HIS A 49 0.68 1.47 11.44
N ARG A 50 0.69 1.37 10.09
CA ARG A 50 -0.06 0.38 9.30
C ARG A 50 0.83 -0.66 8.63
N PHE A 51 2.16 -0.56 8.73
CA PHE A 51 3.07 -1.48 8.05
C PHE A 51 2.78 -2.93 8.44
N GLU A 52 2.63 -3.21 9.73
CA GLU A 52 2.34 -4.56 10.21
C GLU A 52 1.08 -5.17 9.58
N GLU A 53 0.03 -4.36 9.40
CA GLU A 53 -1.20 -4.79 8.73
C GLU A 53 -0.95 -5.14 7.26
N TYR A 54 -0.20 -4.29 6.55
CA TYR A 54 0.10 -4.50 5.14
C TYR A 54 1.10 -5.63 4.90
N GLU A 55 2.09 -5.82 5.77
CA GLU A 55 3.03 -6.93 5.70
C GLU A 55 2.33 -8.29 5.79
N ARG A 56 1.31 -8.41 6.64
CA ARG A 56 0.49 -9.63 6.71
C ARG A 56 -0.25 -9.91 5.41
N ILE A 57 -0.77 -8.87 4.76
CA ILE A 57 -1.48 -8.99 3.47
C ILE A 57 -0.48 -9.35 2.35
N LEU A 58 0.64 -8.63 2.26
CA LEU A 58 1.63 -8.78 1.19
C LEU A 58 2.40 -10.11 1.27
N LYS A 59 2.55 -10.70 2.47
CA LYS A 59 3.14 -12.03 2.63
C LYS A 59 2.24 -13.17 2.13
N VAL A 60 0.91 -12.98 2.19
CA VAL A 60 -0.06 -13.99 1.75
C VAL A 60 -0.27 -13.96 0.24
N SER A 61 -0.09 -12.80 -0.41
CA SER A 61 -0.25 -12.64 -1.86
C SER A 61 0.95 -13.10 -2.70
N LYS A 62 1.93 -13.79 -2.10
CA LYS A 62 3.13 -14.30 -2.77
C LYS A 62 3.09 -15.82 -2.84
#